data_AF-A0A183HMB6-F1
#
_entry.id   AF-A0A183HMB6-F1
#
_cell.length_a   1.000
_cell.length_b   1.000
_cell.length_c   1.000
_cell.angle_alpha   90.00
_cell.angle_beta   90.00
_cell.angle_gamma   90.00
#
_symmetry.space_group_name_H-M   'P 1'
#
loop_
_entity.id
_entity.type
_entity.pdbx_description
1 polymer ?
#
loop_
_entity_poly.entity_id
_entity_poly.type
_entity_poly.pdbx_seq_one_letter_code
_entity_poly.pdbx_strand_id
1 'polypeptide(L)'
;MMNGLSLSNETYLQGGREYYEKEFYEYDPNEPLPDEIDWRERGFVTSVKDQGECGSCYALTAAAALEGYYKKKKGKLIDLSPQNIVDCSRKYGNKGCKGGKVHMVIFLYVCFCKFT
;
A
#
# COMPACT_ATOMS: atom_id res chain seq x y z
N MET A 1 3.30 -4.67 15.65
CA MET A 1 4.02 -5.51 14.69
C MET A 1 3.30 -5.54 13.35
N MET A 2 3.60 -4.57 12.48
CA MET A 2 3.50 -4.75 11.02
C MET A 2 4.93 -4.94 10.55
N ASN A 3 5.50 -6.13 10.75
CA ASN A 3 6.94 -6.35 10.63
C ASN A 3 7.42 -6.34 9.17
N GLY A 4 6.51 -6.42 8.19
CA GLY A 4 6.83 -6.47 6.75
C GLY A 4 6.99 -5.14 6.00
N LEU A 5 6.88 -3.97 6.65
CA LEU A 5 7.04 -2.66 5.99
C LEU A 5 7.88 -1.69 6.83
N SER A 6 9.20 -1.81 6.70
CA SER A 6 10.19 -0.79 7.10
C SER A 6 10.55 0.09 5.89
N LEU A 7 9.61 0.92 5.45
CA LEU A 7 9.90 1.93 4.43
C LEU A 7 10.50 3.15 5.12
N SER A 8 11.84 3.21 5.21
CA SER A 8 12.54 4.43 5.62
C SER A 8 12.29 5.55 4.61
N ASN A 9 12.42 6.77 5.10
CA ASN A 9 11.75 7.98 4.63
C ASN A 9 12.41 8.63 3.40
N GLU A 10 12.95 7.87 2.44
CA GLU A 10 13.72 8.45 1.35
C GLU A 10 13.14 8.17 -0.03
N THR A 11 12.81 9.30 -0.65
CA THR A 11 12.25 9.53 -1.96
C THR A 11 13.06 8.84 -3.05
N TYR A 12 12.30 8.22 -3.95
CA TYR A 12 12.65 7.62 -5.23
C TYR A 12 13.40 8.59 -6.16
N LEU A 13 14.64 8.98 -5.88
CA LEU A 13 15.47 9.76 -6.80
C LEU A 13 16.95 9.46 -6.57
N GLN A 14 17.48 8.44 -7.23
CA GLN A 14 18.76 8.56 -7.96
C GLN A 14 19.03 7.27 -8.76
N GLY A 15 19.20 7.47 -10.07
CA GLY A 15 19.62 6.41 -10.98
C GLY A 15 21.03 5.94 -10.64
N GLY A 16 21.13 4.68 -10.27
CA GLY A 16 22.37 3.96 -10.06
C GLY A 16 22.01 2.52 -9.72
N ARG A 17 22.69 1.55 -10.32
CA ARG A 17 22.57 0.14 -9.92
C ARG A 17 23.27 -0.05 -8.58
N GLU A 18 22.69 0.47 -7.52
CA GLU A 18 23.00 0.06 -6.15
C GLU A 18 21.77 -0.69 -5.66
N TYR A 19 21.90 -2.01 -5.69
CA TYR A 19 21.00 -2.94 -5.04
C TYR A 19 21.04 -2.57 -3.54
N TYR A 20 20.07 -1.79 -3.07
CA TYR A 20 19.95 -1.44 -1.67
C TYR A 20 19.83 -2.74 -0.87
N GLU A 21 20.88 -3.05 -0.10
CA GLU A 21 20.95 -4.09 0.91
C GLU A 21 20.07 -3.68 2.10
N LYS A 22 18.77 -3.64 1.86
CA LYS A 22 17.76 -3.35 2.87
C LYS A 22 17.00 -4.63 3.09
N GLU A 23 17.42 -5.34 4.13
CA GLU A 23 16.98 -6.67 4.48
C GLU A 23 15.46 -6.80 4.33
N PHE A 24 15.07 -7.66 3.41
CA PHE A 24 13.76 -8.29 3.48
C PHE A 24 13.64 -8.89 4.88
N TYR A 25 12.47 -8.81 5.49
CA TYR A 25 12.21 -9.47 6.76
C TYR A 25 12.64 -10.95 6.64
N GLU A 26 13.72 -11.31 7.33
CA GLU A 26 14.21 -12.67 7.40
C GLU A 26 13.39 -13.38 8.47
N TYR A 27 12.78 -14.51 8.08
CA TYR A 27 11.96 -15.29 8.99
C TYR A 27 12.85 -15.89 10.08
N ASP A 28 12.71 -15.41 11.31
CA ASP A 28 13.29 -16.03 12.49
C ASP A 28 12.29 -17.03 13.08
N PRO A 29 12.57 -18.34 13.04
CA PRO A 29 11.68 -19.35 13.63
C PRO A 29 11.53 -19.21 15.15
N ASN A 30 12.37 -18.42 15.81
CA ASN A 30 12.30 -18.15 17.25
C ASN A 30 11.65 -16.80 17.57
N GLU A 31 11.24 -16.00 16.57
CA GLU A 31 10.54 -14.75 16.83
C GLU A 31 9.18 -15.06 17.47
N PRO A 32 8.87 -14.51 18.66
CA PRO A 32 7.59 -14.73 19.30
C PRO A 32 6.50 -13.99 18.52
N LEU A 33 5.75 -14.74 17.69
CA LEU A 33 4.59 -14.24 16.99
C LEU A 33 3.33 -14.39 17.86
N PRO A 34 2.39 -13.43 17.79
CA PRO A 34 1.09 -13.61 18.44
C PRO A 34 0.27 -14.70 17.74
N ASP A 35 -0.51 -15.45 18.52
CA ASP A 35 -1.39 -16.52 17.99
C ASP A 35 -2.43 -15.99 17.00
N GLU A 36 -2.88 -14.74 17.18
CA GLU A 36 -3.85 -14.07 16.31
C GLU A 36 -3.53 -12.58 16.16
N ILE A 37 -3.74 -12.06 14.95
CA ILE A 37 -3.70 -10.63 14.65
C ILE A 37 -4.93 -10.25 13.84
N ASP A 38 -5.80 -9.44 14.43
CA ASP A 38 -6.80 -8.67 13.69
C ASP A 38 -6.42 -7.19 13.63
N TRP A 39 -6.18 -6.68 12.41
CA TRP A 39 -5.89 -5.27 12.17
C TRP A 39 -7.12 -4.36 12.30
N ARG A 40 -8.33 -4.92 12.20
CA ARG A 40 -9.60 -4.20 12.37
C ARG A 40 -9.76 -3.76 13.81
N GLU A 41 -9.54 -4.67 14.76
CA GLU A 41 -9.59 -4.39 16.20
C GLU A 41 -8.54 -3.34 16.62
N ARG A 42 -7.45 -3.24 15.86
CA ARG A 42 -6.37 -2.27 16.08
C ARG A 42 -6.60 -0.93 15.36
N GLY A 43 -7.70 -0.76 14.66
CA GLY A 43 -8.08 0.49 13.98
C GLY A 43 -7.24 0.83 12.74
N PHE A 44 -6.76 -0.19 12.01
CA PHE A 44 -5.98 -0.04 10.77
C PHE A 44 -6.79 -0.25 9.50
N VAL A 45 -8.07 -0.62 9.62
CA VAL A 45 -8.91 -1.01 8.49
C VAL A 45 -10.11 -0.06 8.44
N THR A 46 -10.37 0.51 7.26
CA THR A 46 -11.54 1.35 6.97
C THR A 46 -12.79 0.48 6.77
N SER A 47 -13.95 1.11 6.57
CA SER A 47 -15.18 0.37 6.24
C SER A 47 -15.05 -0.39 4.92
N VAL A 48 -15.78 -1.50 4.80
CA VAL A 48 -15.86 -2.27 3.55
C VAL A 48 -16.34 -1.36 2.40
N LYS A 49 -15.69 -1.49 1.25
CA LYS A 49 -16.02 -0.78 0.01
C LYS A 49 -16.49 -1.77 -1.06
N ASP A 50 -17.33 -1.32 -1.98
CA ASP A 50 -17.79 -2.10 -3.12
C ASP A 50 -17.17 -1.57 -4.43
N GLN A 51 -16.62 -2.48 -5.24
CA GLN A 51 -16.06 -2.15 -6.55
C GLN A 51 -17.13 -2.07 -7.66
N GLY A 52 -18.33 -2.58 -7.40
CA GLY A 52 -19.40 -2.72 -8.39
C GLY A 52 -18.98 -3.58 -9.59
N GLU A 53 -19.57 -3.30 -10.76
CA GLU A 53 -19.29 -4.00 -12.02
C GLU A 53 -18.00 -3.49 -12.72
N CYS A 54 -16.96 -3.19 -11.94
CA CYS A 54 -15.68 -2.67 -12.41
C CYS A 54 -14.56 -3.58 -11.96
N GLY A 55 -13.62 -3.93 -12.86
CA GLY A 55 -12.40 -4.68 -12.53
C GLY A 55 -11.36 -3.83 -11.78
N SER A 56 -11.78 -3.17 -10.69
CA SER A 56 -11.00 -2.22 -9.89
C SER A 56 -10.52 -2.78 -8.55
N CYS A 57 -10.58 -4.10 -8.33
CA CYS A 57 -10.10 -4.75 -7.10
C CYS A 57 -8.67 -4.29 -6.72
N TYR A 58 -7.77 -4.14 -7.70
CA TYR A 58 -6.41 -3.63 -7.49
C TYR A 58 -6.38 -2.23 -6.85
N ALA A 59 -7.35 -1.37 -7.16
CA ALA A 59 -7.44 -0.02 -6.61
C ALA A 59 -7.95 -0.05 -5.16
N LEU A 60 -8.94 -0.90 -4.86
CA LEU A 60 -9.42 -1.11 -3.49
C LEU A 60 -8.31 -1.72 -2.61
N THR A 61 -7.62 -2.75 -3.11
CA THR A 61 -6.50 -3.38 -2.40
C THR A 61 -5.37 -2.39 -2.14
N ALA A 62 -5.00 -1.58 -3.14
CA ALA A 62 -3.96 -0.57 -2.97
C ALA A 62 -4.36 0.51 -1.96
N ALA A 63 -5.60 1.01 -2.02
CA ALA A 63 -6.12 1.97 -1.06
C ALA A 63 -6.03 1.43 0.37
N ALA A 64 -6.57 0.23 0.64
CA ALA A 64 -6.55 -0.38 1.96
C ALA A 64 -5.13 -0.57 2.52
N ALA A 65 -4.18 -1.00 1.68
CA ALA A 65 -2.78 -1.14 2.08
C ALA A 65 -2.15 0.21 2.46
N LEU A 66 -2.44 1.27 1.70
CA LEU A 66 -1.94 2.62 1.95
C LEU A 66 -2.56 3.24 3.19
N GLU A 67 -3.86 3.01 3.44
CA GLU A 67 -4.57 3.47 4.64
C GLU A 67 -3.94 2.85 5.90
N GLY A 68 -3.72 1.53 5.90
CA GLY A 68 -3.05 0.83 7.00
C GLY A 68 -1.61 1.31 7.22
N TYR A 69 -0.84 1.49 6.14
CA TYR A 69 0.51 2.06 6.23
C TYR A 69 0.49 3.50 6.77
N TYR A 70 -0.44 4.33 6.31
CA TYR A 70 -0.58 5.71 6.77
C TYR A 70 -0.97 5.75 8.26
N LYS A 71 -1.90 4.90 8.70
CA LYS A 71 -2.24 4.72 10.12
C LYS A 71 -1.02 4.32 10.94
N LYS A 72 -0.21 3.37 10.45
CA LYS A 72 1.04 2.94 11.12
C LYS A 72 2.01 4.11 11.29
N LYS A 73 2.20 4.91 10.23
CA LYS A 73 3.21 5.98 10.19
C LYS A 73 2.78 7.27 10.88
N LYS A 74 1.50 7.61 10.82
CA LYS A 74 0.96 8.91 11.26
C LYS A 74 -0.03 8.81 12.42
N GLY A 75 -0.40 7.59 12.84
CA GLY A 75 -1.38 7.37 13.90
C GLY A 75 -2.83 7.70 13.50
N LYS A 76 -3.07 8.23 12.30
CA LYS A 76 -4.38 8.62 11.78
C LYS A 76 -4.86 7.63 10.73
N LEU A 77 -6.10 7.14 10.86
CA LEU A 77 -6.74 6.37 9.81
C LEU A 77 -7.37 7.36 8.83
N ILE A 78 -7.08 7.21 7.54
CA ILE A 78 -7.67 8.00 6.47
C ILE A 78 -8.46 7.07 5.57
N ASP A 79 -9.48 7.60 4.90
CA ASP A 79 -10.26 6.85 3.92
C ASP A 79 -9.89 7.35 2.52
N LEU A 80 -9.12 6.56 1.79
CA LEU A 80 -8.63 6.91 0.46
C LEU A 80 -9.70 6.62 -0.59
N SER A 81 -9.65 7.35 -1.70
CA SER A 81 -10.55 7.16 -2.85
C SER A 81 -9.96 6.13 -3.83
N PRO A 82 -10.54 4.92 -3.96
CA PRO A 82 -10.11 3.98 -4.99
C PRO A 82 -10.39 4.52 -6.40
N GLN A 83 -11.42 5.36 -6.56
CA GLN A 83 -11.76 5.99 -7.84
C GLN A 83 -10.62 6.88 -8.35
N ASN A 84 -9.96 7.62 -7.46
CA ASN A 84 -8.78 8.40 -7.82
C ASN A 84 -7.66 7.52 -8.40
N ILE A 85 -7.46 6.31 -7.86
CA ILE A 85 -6.50 5.34 -8.40
C ILE A 85 -6.96 4.84 -9.77
N VAL A 86 -8.25 4.51 -9.94
CA VAL A 86 -8.83 4.04 -11.21
C VAL A 86 -8.64 5.05 -12.34
N ASP A 87 -8.83 6.34 -12.04
CA ASP A 87 -8.79 7.41 -13.03
C ASP A 87 -7.36 7.84 -13.37
N CYS A 88 -6.50 7.97 -12.35
CA CYS A 88 -5.22 8.66 -12.51
C CYS A 88 -4.02 7.74 -12.68
N SER A 89 -4.16 6.43 -12.42
CA SER A 89 -3.02 5.50 -12.49
C SER A 89 -2.75 4.90 -13.88
N ARG A 90 -3.49 5.34 -14.91
CA ARG A 90 -3.33 4.82 -16.29
C ARG A 90 -1.94 5.04 -16.88
N LYS A 91 -1.32 6.19 -16.60
CA LYS A 91 0.05 6.52 -17.02
C LYS A 91 1.11 5.58 -16.43
N TYR A 92 0.76 4.81 -15.39
CA TYR A 92 1.62 3.82 -14.75
C TYR A 92 1.26 2.37 -15.14
N GLY A 93 0.42 2.18 -16.17
CA GLY A 93 0.11 0.88 -16.75
C GLY A 93 -1.18 0.22 -16.25
N ASN A 94 -1.92 0.86 -15.35
CA ASN A 94 -3.27 0.39 -14.96
C ASN A 94 -4.31 0.76 -16.03
N LYS A 95 -5.44 0.05 -16.07
CA LYS A 95 -6.41 0.16 -17.16
C LYS A 95 -7.83 0.48 -16.67
N GLY A 96 -7.94 1.25 -15.59
CA GLY A 96 -9.23 1.59 -14.98
C GLY A 96 -10.01 0.32 -14.60
N CYS A 97 -11.25 0.19 -15.08
CA CYS A 97 -12.06 -1.02 -14.86
C CYS A 97 -11.62 -2.27 -15.63
N LYS A 98 -10.62 -2.18 -16.53
CA LYS A 98 -10.07 -3.35 -17.24
C LYS A 98 -8.94 -4.03 -16.45
N GLY A 99 -8.79 -3.74 -15.16
CA GLY A 99 -7.76 -4.29 -14.30
C GLY A 99 -6.52 -3.40 -14.14
N GLY A 100 -5.67 -3.80 -13.22
CA GLY A 100 -4.45 -3.11 -12.84
C GLY A 100 -3.62 -3.93 -11.86
N LYS A 101 -2.48 -3.38 -11.44
CA LYS A 101 -1.56 -4.05 -10.53
C LYS A 101 -1.30 -3.17 -9.31
N VAL A 102 -1.46 -3.75 -8.12
CA VAL A 102 -1.27 -3.04 -6.82
C VAL A 102 0.12 -2.42 -6.71
N HIS A 103 1.16 -3.14 -7.13
CA HIS A 103 2.54 -2.65 -7.05
C HIS A 103 2.79 -1.38 -7.90
N MET A 104 2.08 -1.23 -9.04
CA MET A 104 2.17 0.00 -9.85
C MET A 104 1.56 1.20 -9.10
N VAL A 105 0.54 0.96 -8.27
CA VAL A 105 -0.06 2.01 -7.44
C VAL A 105 0.89 2.40 -6.30
N ILE A 106 1.39 1.42 -5.54
CA ILE A 106 2.20 1.66 -4.35
C ILE A 106 3.55 2.31 -4.70
N PHE A 107 4.27 1.81 -5.71
CA PHE A 107 5.62 2.27 -6.01
C PHE A 107 5.69 3.45 -6.98
N LEU A 108 4.74 3.56 -7.93
CA LEU A 108 4.81 4.58 -8.97
C LEU A 108 3.74 5.65 -8.77
N TYR A 109 2.47 5.28 -8.61
CA TYR A 109 1.39 6.26 -8.50
C TYR A 109 1.53 7.16 -7.25
N VAL A 110 1.74 6.55 -6.08
CA VAL A 110 1.81 7.26 -4.79
C VAL A 110 3.13 7.97 -4.58
N CYS A 111 4.27 7.42 -5.02
CA CYS A 111 5.55 8.13 -4.88
C CYS A 111 5.61 9.42 -5.72
N PHE A 112 4.89 9.49 -6.84
CA PHE A 112 4.82 10.69 -7.68
C PHE A 112 3.63 11.60 -7.37
N CYS A 113 2.58 11.11 -6.72
CA CYS A 113 1.53 11.95 -6.16
C CYS A 113 1.92 12.33 -4.73
N LYS A 114 2.44 13.54 -4.52
CA LYS A 114 2.44 14.13 -3.18
C LYS A 114 0.99 14.19 -2.71
N PHE A 115 0.62 13.33 -1.76
CA PHE A 115 -0.54 13.53 -0.92
C PHE A 115 -0.29 14.79 -0.09
N THR A 116 -0.68 15.94 -0.65
CA THR A 116 -0.70 17.24 0.03
C THR A 116 -1.88 17.32 0.98
#